data_AF-A0A9P6PV50-F1
#
_entry.id   AF-A0A9P6PV50-F1
#
_cell.length_a   1.000
_cell.length_b   1.000
_cell.length_c   1.000
_cell.angle_alpha   90.00
_cell.angle_beta   90.00
_cell.angle_gamma   90.00
#
_symmetry.space_group_name_H-M   'P 1'
#
loop_
_entity.id
_entity.type
_entity.pdbx_description
1 polymer ?
#
loop_
_entity_poly.entity_id
_entity_poly.type
_entity_poly.pdbx_seq_one_letter_code
_entity_poly.pdbx_strand_id
1 'polypeptide(L)'
;MVTITGAAYPSSHRDVEEPMGLLHDMSESQLEPEEPEGPRMTRLRGILDKSLEETLKACNYDAIKECFPIVATANPEELHSAHEKVCLFLRGEVNYEFGQIIEQRNIIFKLNSLDRLIANAKNKGLSAGSRTILDLAPDVAVRARSVPIKEAEIERLKAELERVQLDNRRIGSALAHSKAEQTATKLELLESYNEFQEGSNIASHMAVDDMDELLDATLDHIHDP
;
A
#
# COMPACT_ATOMS: atom_id res chain seq x y z
N MET A 1 -9.39 6.73 -51.37
CA MET A 1 -8.07 6.06 -51.34
C MET A 1 -7.20 6.87 -50.41
N VAL A 2 -6.91 6.33 -49.24
CA VAL A 2 -6.22 7.04 -48.14
C VAL A 2 -4.73 6.82 -48.30
N THR A 3 -3.95 7.89 -48.45
CA THR A 3 -2.49 7.87 -48.37
C THR A 3 -2.07 8.63 -47.12
N ILE A 4 -1.75 7.89 -46.06
CA ILE A 4 -1.11 8.42 -44.85
C ILE A 4 0.40 8.25 -45.04
N THR A 5 1.08 9.38 -45.24
CA THR A 5 2.53 9.52 -45.17
C THR A 5 3.01 9.47 -43.73
N GLY A 6 4.01 8.62 -43.47
CA GLY A 6 4.61 8.42 -42.16
C GLY A 6 5.60 9.51 -41.74
N ALA A 7 5.78 9.61 -40.42
CA ALA A 7 6.95 10.13 -39.73
C ALA A 7 6.99 9.42 -38.37
N ALA A 8 7.96 8.52 -38.15
CA ALA A 8 9.19 8.77 -37.39
C ALA A 8 9.05 8.38 -35.91
N TYR A 9 9.41 7.12 -35.60
CA TYR A 9 9.78 6.67 -34.25
C TYR A 9 11.31 6.48 -34.23
N PRO A 10 12.07 7.15 -33.35
CA PRO A 10 13.45 6.81 -33.11
C PRO A 10 13.54 5.66 -32.09
N SER A 11 14.02 4.51 -32.57
CA SER A 11 14.59 3.45 -31.73
C SER A 11 15.88 3.94 -31.10
N SER A 12 15.93 4.02 -29.77
CA SER A 12 17.19 4.03 -29.03
C SER A 12 17.47 2.61 -28.54
N HIS A 13 18.39 1.96 -29.25
CA HIS A 13 19.24 0.92 -28.70
C HIS A 13 19.79 1.40 -27.35
N ARG A 14 19.56 0.63 -26.29
CA ARG A 14 20.44 0.64 -25.12
C ARG A 14 21.05 -0.73 -24.98
N ASP A 15 22.36 -0.69 -24.83
CA ASP A 15 23.26 -1.79 -24.84
C ASP A 15 23.05 -2.74 -23.68
N VAL A 16 23.38 -3.99 -23.98
CA VAL A 16 23.51 -5.11 -23.07
C VAL A 16 24.76 -4.89 -22.21
N GLU A 17 24.58 -4.72 -20.90
CA GLU A 17 25.61 -5.04 -19.92
C GLU A 17 24.94 -5.67 -18.69
N GLU A 18 24.93 -7.01 -18.65
CA GLU A 18 25.00 -7.72 -17.37
C GLU A 18 26.43 -7.68 -16.85
N PRO A 19 26.60 -7.61 -15.52
CA PRO A 19 27.44 -8.63 -14.91
C PRO A 19 26.76 -9.29 -13.71
N MET A 20 26.78 -10.63 -13.74
CA MET A 20 26.65 -11.48 -12.57
C MET A 20 27.74 -11.18 -11.52
N GLY A 21 27.37 -11.27 -10.24
CA GLY A 21 28.31 -11.44 -9.14
C GLY A 21 27.81 -10.84 -7.83
N LEU A 22 27.00 -11.59 -7.07
CA LEU A 22 27.44 -12.23 -5.81
C LEU A 22 27.78 -11.27 -4.66
N LEU A 23 26.79 -11.10 -3.77
CA LEU A 23 26.84 -11.37 -2.32
C LEU A 23 25.69 -10.61 -1.66
N HIS A 24 24.47 -11.14 -1.77
CA HIS A 24 23.40 -10.73 -0.87
C HIS A 24 23.63 -11.49 0.43
N ASP A 25 24.17 -10.76 1.40
CA ASP A 25 24.43 -11.18 2.75
C ASP A 25 23.15 -11.77 3.38
N MET A 26 23.12 -13.11 3.53
CA MET A 26 22.04 -13.82 4.21
C MET A 26 22.22 -13.75 5.74
N SER A 27 22.36 -12.54 6.28
CA SER A 27 22.37 -12.33 7.73
C SER A 27 21.56 -11.13 8.18
N GLU A 28 20.43 -10.85 7.53
CA GLU A 28 19.32 -10.18 8.21
C GLU A 28 18.48 -11.26 8.90
N SER A 29 18.94 -11.70 10.07
CA SER A 29 18.03 -12.18 11.10
C SER A 29 17.11 -11.01 11.42
N GLN A 30 15.97 -10.97 10.73
CA GLN A 30 14.86 -10.07 11.06
C GLN A 30 14.48 -10.35 12.52
N LEU A 31 15.04 -9.57 13.44
CA LEU A 31 14.49 -9.39 14.77
C LEU A 31 13.14 -8.73 14.57
N GLU A 32 12.11 -9.53 14.28
CA GLU A 32 10.74 -9.08 14.41
C GLU A 32 10.59 -8.54 15.84
N PRO A 33 9.99 -7.35 16.02
CA PRO A 33 9.83 -6.78 17.34
C PRO A 33 9.06 -7.79 18.20
N GLU A 34 9.70 -8.32 19.24
CA GLU A 34 9.02 -9.16 20.22
C GLU A 34 7.80 -8.39 20.73
N GLU A 35 6.60 -8.82 20.30
CA GLU A 35 5.38 -8.19 20.77
C GLU A 35 5.33 -8.34 22.30
N PRO A 36 5.04 -7.26 23.04
CA PRO A 36 4.99 -7.34 24.50
C PRO A 36 3.94 -8.36 24.93
N GLU A 37 4.22 -9.04 26.04
CA GLU A 37 3.33 -10.07 26.57
C GLU A 37 1.98 -9.48 26.96
N GLY A 38 0.91 -10.00 26.34
CA GLY A 38 -0.45 -9.65 26.71
C GLY A 38 -0.92 -10.29 28.03
N PRO A 39 -2.05 -9.84 28.57
CA PRO A 39 -2.56 -10.28 29.87
C PRO A 39 -2.83 -11.80 29.94
N ARG A 40 -3.16 -12.44 28.82
CA ARG A 40 -3.32 -13.91 28.78
C ARG A 40 -1.99 -14.64 28.79
N MET A 41 -0.97 -14.12 28.14
CA MET A 41 0.35 -14.73 28.13
C MET A 41 0.95 -14.72 29.55
N THR A 42 0.85 -13.59 30.25
CA THR A 42 1.28 -13.47 31.66
C THR A 42 0.55 -14.46 32.56
N ARG A 43 -0.76 -14.65 32.35
CA ARG A 43 -1.54 -15.64 33.11
C ARG A 43 -1.13 -17.07 32.80
N LEU A 44 -0.85 -17.38 31.53
CA LEU A 44 -0.39 -18.70 31.11
C LEU A 44 0.94 -19.04 31.78
N ARG A 45 1.92 -18.13 31.75
CA ARG A 45 3.19 -18.29 32.47
C ARG A 45 2.96 -18.49 33.97
N GLY A 46 2.16 -17.63 34.58
CA GLY A 46 1.88 -17.74 36.01
C GLY A 46 1.16 -19.04 36.42
N ILE A 47 0.36 -19.64 35.57
CA ILE A 47 -0.23 -20.97 35.82
C ILE A 47 0.84 -22.05 35.66
N LEU A 48 1.66 -21.96 34.62
CA LEU A 48 2.73 -22.92 34.37
C LEU A 48 3.73 -22.96 35.53
N ASP A 49 4.19 -21.81 36.00
CA ASP A 49 5.12 -21.70 37.12
C ASP A 49 4.55 -22.35 38.38
N LYS A 50 3.26 -22.08 38.67
CA LYS A 50 2.55 -22.69 39.79
C LYS A 50 2.43 -24.20 39.64
N SER A 51 2.07 -24.69 38.47
CA SER A 51 1.96 -26.13 38.20
C SER A 51 3.31 -26.83 38.35
N LEU A 52 4.40 -26.21 37.89
CA LEU A 52 5.75 -26.73 38.08
C LEU A 52 6.13 -26.75 39.56
N GLU A 53 5.84 -25.70 40.31
CA GLU A 53 6.11 -25.63 41.74
C GLU A 53 5.35 -26.72 42.53
N GLU A 54 4.07 -26.94 42.23
CA GLU A 54 3.28 -28.01 42.85
C GLU A 54 3.79 -29.41 42.47
N THR A 55 4.27 -29.59 41.23
CA THR A 55 4.88 -30.86 40.79
C THR A 55 6.19 -31.14 41.55
N LEU A 56 7.01 -30.11 41.76
CA LEU A 56 8.25 -30.22 42.53
C LEU A 56 7.98 -30.46 44.02
N LYS A 57 6.90 -29.88 44.59
CA LYS A 57 6.46 -30.17 45.96
C LYS A 57 6.02 -31.62 46.14
N ALA A 58 5.36 -32.20 45.13
CA ALA A 58 4.98 -33.61 45.15
C ALA A 58 6.21 -34.53 45.11
N CYS A 59 7.30 -34.11 44.46
CA CYS A 59 8.61 -34.75 44.51
C CYS A 59 9.33 -34.41 45.83
N ASN A 60 8.72 -34.73 46.96
CA ASN A 60 9.32 -34.48 48.27
C ASN A 60 10.37 -35.55 48.62
N TYR A 61 11.31 -35.16 49.48
CA TYR A 61 12.42 -36.03 49.90
C TYR A 61 11.92 -37.24 50.70
N ASP A 62 10.86 -37.10 51.48
CA ASP A 62 10.32 -38.19 52.30
C ASP A 62 9.76 -39.34 51.45
N ALA A 63 9.06 -39.02 50.36
CA ALA A 63 8.58 -40.00 49.39
C ALA A 63 9.73 -40.73 48.70
N ILE A 64 10.81 -40.03 48.37
CA ILE A 64 12.01 -40.66 47.79
C ILE A 64 12.69 -41.57 48.82
N LYS A 65 12.76 -41.15 50.08
CA LYS A 65 13.30 -41.95 51.17
C LYS A 65 12.50 -43.23 51.41
N GLU A 66 11.17 -43.17 51.33
CA GLU A 66 10.29 -44.33 51.40
C GLU A 66 10.52 -45.31 50.24
N CYS A 67 10.78 -44.81 49.04
CA CYS A 67 11.09 -45.65 47.88
C CYS A 67 12.51 -46.25 47.91
N PHE A 68 13.47 -45.57 48.55
CA PHE A 68 14.88 -45.99 48.60
C PHE A 68 15.41 -46.11 50.05
N PRO A 69 14.82 -46.98 50.89
CA PRO A 69 15.12 -47.04 52.32
C PRO A 69 16.57 -47.47 52.60
N ILE A 70 17.12 -48.39 51.82
CA ILE A 70 18.49 -48.90 52.00
C ILE A 70 19.51 -47.77 51.78
N VAL A 71 19.37 -47.03 50.68
CA VAL A 71 20.26 -45.92 50.32
C VAL A 71 20.12 -44.76 51.30
N ALA A 72 18.90 -44.47 51.75
CA ALA A 72 18.64 -43.43 52.74
C ALA A 72 19.30 -43.70 54.09
N THR A 73 19.47 -44.98 54.47
CA THR A 73 20.20 -45.35 55.71
C THR A 73 21.71 -45.41 55.53
N ALA A 74 22.19 -45.79 54.34
CA ALA A 74 23.62 -45.92 54.06
C ALA A 74 24.28 -44.55 53.83
N ASN A 75 23.72 -43.74 52.92
CA ASN A 75 24.28 -42.46 52.48
C ASN A 75 23.17 -41.41 52.28
N PRO A 76 22.64 -40.79 53.35
CA PRO A 76 21.55 -39.80 53.24
C PRO A 76 21.96 -38.54 52.48
N GLU A 77 23.21 -38.10 52.62
CA GLU A 77 23.74 -36.90 51.92
C GLU A 77 23.76 -37.06 50.40
N GLU A 78 24.15 -38.25 49.92
CA GLU A 78 24.17 -38.55 48.48
C GLU A 78 22.75 -38.58 47.90
N LEU A 79 21.80 -39.14 48.66
CA LEU A 79 20.40 -39.18 48.26
C LEU A 79 19.78 -37.78 48.20
N HIS A 80 20.08 -36.92 49.18
CA HIS A 80 19.63 -35.53 49.17
C HIS A 80 20.22 -34.76 47.99
N SER A 81 21.52 -34.90 47.74
CA SER A 81 22.18 -34.27 46.58
C SER A 81 21.59 -34.76 45.25
N ALA A 82 21.26 -36.05 45.14
CA ALA A 82 20.61 -36.61 43.95
C ALA A 82 19.20 -36.04 43.75
N HIS A 83 18.40 -35.96 44.81
CA HIS A 83 17.07 -35.35 44.77
C HIS A 83 17.12 -33.89 44.32
N GLU A 84 18.01 -33.09 44.90
CA GLU A 84 18.17 -31.68 44.55
C GLU A 84 18.56 -31.52 43.08
N LYS A 85 19.49 -32.34 42.58
CA LYS A 85 19.90 -32.34 41.16
C LYS A 85 18.74 -32.68 40.24
N VAL A 86 17.91 -33.67 40.58
CA VAL A 86 16.73 -34.04 39.79
C VAL A 86 15.72 -32.88 39.76
N CYS A 87 15.44 -32.26 40.90
CA CYS A 87 14.53 -31.12 40.98
C CYS A 87 15.03 -29.91 40.18
N LEU A 88 16.34 -29.60 40.26
CA LEU A 88 16.97 -28.53 39.50
C LEU A 88 16.95 -28.81 38.00
N PHE A 89 17.33 -30.02 37.59
CA PHE A 89 17.30 -30.44 36.19
C PHE A 89 15.89 -30.36 35.62
N LEU A 90 14.90 -30.94 36.31
CA LEU A 90 13.50 -30.90 35.88
C LEU A 90 13.01 -29.46 35.72
N ARG A 91 13.33 -28.58 36.67
CA ARG A 91 12.97 -27.16 36.57
C ARG A 91 13.62 -26.47 35.36
N GLY A 92 14.90 -26.72 35.13
CA GLY A 92 15.66 -26.15 34.01
C GLY A 92 15.11 -26.59 32.66
N GLU A 93 14.98 -27.90 32.46
CA GLU A 93 14.49 -28.49 31.21
C GLU A 93 13.06 -28.08 30.91
N VAL A 94 12.17 -28.10 31.92
CA VAL A 94 10.77 -27.72 31.72
C VAL A 94 10.68 -26.26 31.27
N ASN A 95 11.39 -25.34 31.92
CA ASN A 95 11.38 -23.93 31.54
C ASN A 95 11.96 -23.71 30.13
N TYR A 96 13.03 -24.43 29.80
CA TYR A 96 13.64 -24.38 28.47
C TYR A 96 12.67 -24.86 27.39
N GLU A 97 12.09 -26.05 27.55
CA GLU A 97 11.15 -26.65 26.60
C GLU A 97 9.89 -25.80 26.45
N PHE A 98 9.36 -25.24 27.54
CA PHE A 98 8.22 -24.32 27.43
C PHE A 98 8.57 -23.03 26.71
N GLY A 99 9.76 -22.47 26.94
CA GLY A 99 10.27 -21.33 26.17
C GLY A 99 10.29 -21.65 24.67
N GLN A 100 10.84 -22.81 24.30
CA GLN A 100 10.89 -23.25 22.92
C GLN A 100 9.51 -23.45 22.31
N ILE A 101 8.56 -24.04 23.03
CA ILE A 101 7.18 -24.23 22.56
C ILE A 101 6.48 -22.88 22.34
N ILE A 102 6.71 -21.91 23.23
CA ILE A 102 6.14 -20.56 23.13
C ILE A 102 6.62 -19.87 21.86
N GLU A 103 7.92 -19.95 21.59
CA GLU A 103 8.55 -19.35 20.41
C GLU A 103 8.13 -20.07 19.13
N GLN A 104 8.33 -21.39 19.04
CA GLN A 104 8.01 -22.20 17.85
C GLN A 104 6.55 -22.09 17.42
N ARG A 105 5.63 -22.00 18.38
CA ARG A 105 4.18 -21.91 18.07
C ARG A 105 3.69 -20.47 17.96
N ASN A 106 4.57 -19.49 18.17
CA ASN A 106 4.25 -18.07 18.22
C ASN A 106 3.02 -17.78 19.10
N ILE A 107 3.08 -18.28 20.34
CA ILE A 107 1.93 -18.25 21.26
C ILE A 107 1.61 -16.80 21.67
N ILE A 108 2.62 -15.97 21.85
CA ILE A 108 2.48 -14.56 22.24
C ILE A 108 1.60 -13.83 21.23
N PHE A 109 1.96 -13.88 19.95
CA PHE A 109 1.18 -13.26 18.87
C PHE A 109 -0.25 -13.78 18.80
N LYS A 110 -0.45 -15.11 18.95
CA LYS A 110 -1.78 -15.72 18.88
C LYS A 110 -2.68 -15.29 20.04
N LEU A 111 -2.16 -15.25 21.26
CA LEU A 111 -2.91 -14.81 22.43
C LEU A 111 -3.20 -13.31 22.39
N ASN A 112 -2.24 -12.51 21.94
CA ASN A 112 -2.43 -11.07 21.72
C ASN A 112 -3.49 -10.80 20.64
N SER A 113 -3.43 -11.53 19.53
CA SER A 113 -4.43 -11.46 18.46
C SER A 113 -5.83 -11.84 18.96
N LEU A 114 -5.93 -12.87 19.81
CA LEU A 114 -7.19 -13.25 20.45
C LEU A 114 -7.73 -12.13 21.35
N ASP A 115 -6.87 -11.49 22.16
CA ASP A 115 -7.27 -10.36 23.00
C ASP A 115 -7.79 -9.17 22.17
N ARG A 116 -7.13 -8.85 21.06
CA ARG A 116 -7.60 -7.83 20.09
C ARG A 116 -8.96 -8.22 19.51
N LEU A 117 -9.16 -9.48 19.13
CA LEU A 117 -10.45 -9.97 18.61
C LEU A 117 -11.58 -9.87 19.64
N ILE A 118 -11.30 -10.21 20.90
CA ILE A 118 -12.27 -10.11 21.99
C ILE A 118 -12.63 -8.65 22.27
N ALA A 119 -11.65 -7.74 22.30
CA ALA A 119 -11.89 -6.31 22.46
C ALA A 119 -12.77 -5.77 21.33
N ASN A 120 -12.45 -6.11 20.08
CA ASN A 120 -13.25 -5.74 18.90
C ASN A 120 -14.68 -6.28 18.97
N ALA A 121 -14.88 -7.53 19.42
CA ALA A 121 -16.21 -8.10 19.56
C ALA A 121 -17.04 -7.40 20.65
N LYS A 122 -16.40 -7.08 21.79
CA LYS A 122 -17.04 -6.31 22.88
C LYS A 122 -17.44 -4.91 22.42
N ASN A 123 -16.58 -4.21 21.70
CA ASN A 123 -16.87 -2.89 21.15
C ASN A 123 -18.06 -2.91 20.17
N LYS A 124 -18.28 -4.03 19.49
CA LYS A 124 -19.41 -4.25 18.58
C LYS A 124 -20.69 -4.75 19.28
N GLY A 125 -20.69 -4.86 20.61
CA GLY A 125 -21.84 -5.36 21.38
C GLY A 125 -22.21 -6.83 21.09
N LEU A 126 -21.28 -7.61 20.53
CA LEU A 126 -21.52 -9.01 20.21
C LEU A 126 -21.49 -9.82 21.52
N SER A 127 -22.67 -10.23 22.00
CA SER A 127 -22.78 -11.16 23.12
C SER A 127 -22.55 -12.59 22.67
N ALA A 128 -21.88 -13.38 23.52
CA ALA A 128 -21.64 -14.80 23.31
C ALA A 128 -22.97 -15.56 23.43
N GLY A 129 -23.70 -15.68 22.33
CA GLY A 129 -25.01 -16.33 22.34
C GLY A 129 -25.41 -17.06 21.06
N SER A 130 -24.71 -16.86 19.94
CA SER A 130 -25.02 -17.58 18.71
C SER A 130 -23.83 -17.56 17.77
N ARG A 131 -22.99 -18.61 17.81
CA ARG A 131 -22.14 -19.00 16.69
C ARG A 131 -21.95 -20.51 16.72
N THR A 132 -22.80 -21.21 15.97
CA THR A 132 -22.37 -22.41 15.26
C THR A 132 -21.09 -22.05 14.51
N ILE A 133 -20.09 -22.93 14.53
CA ILE A 133 -19.04 -22.91 13.52
C ILE A 133 -19.80 -23.01 12.20
N LEU A 134 -19.98 -21.89 11.51
CA LEU A 134 -20.59 -21.89 10.19
C LEU A 134 -19.61 -22.68 9.32
N ASP A 135 -20.09 -23.79 8.77
CA ASP A 135 -19.36 -24.49 7.71
C ASP A 135 -19.39 -23.57 6.48
N LEU A 136 -18.48 -22.59 6.49
CA LEU A 136 -18.38 -21.58 5.46
C LEU A 136 -17.75 -22.24 4.24
N ALA A 137 -18.54 -22.37 3.18
CA ALA A 137 -18.02 -22.76 1.89
C ALA A 137 -16.87 -21.81 1.47
N PRO A 138 -15.79 -22.33 0.83
CA PRO A 138 -14.59 -21.54 0.53
C PRO A 138 -14.87 -20.27 -0.29
N ASP A 139 -15.89 -20.32 -1.14
CA ASP A 139 -16.33 -19.21 -1.98
C ASP A 139 -16.88 -18.04 -1.15
N VAL A 140 -17.59 -18.32 -0.06
CA VAL A 140 -18.10 -17.30 0.87
C VAL A 140 -16.95 -16.61 1.59
N ALA A 141 -15.95 -17.37 2.05
CA ALA A 141 -14.77 -16.82 2.72
C ALA A 141 -13.95 -15.91 1.79
N VAL A 142 -13.75 -16.33 0.54
CA VAL A 142 -13.05 -15.53 -0.47
C VAL A 142 -13.83 -14.26 -0.79
N ARG A 143 -15.16 -14.34 -0.97
CA ARG A 143 -15.99 -13.16 -1.23
C ARG A 143 -15.99 -12.19 -0.06
N ALA A 144 -16.11 -12.67 1.18
CA ALA A 144 -16.09 -11.83 2.37
C ALA A 144 -14.83 -10.97 2.48
N ARG A 145 -13.68 -11.50 2.04
CA ARG A 145 -12.42 -10.74 1.98
C ARG A 145 -12.31 -9.84 0.75
N SER A 146 -12.73 -10.32 -0.42
CA SER A 146 -12.47 -9.63 -1.70
C SER A 146 -13.46 -8.52 -2.03
N VAL A 147 -14.71 -8.60 -1.54
CA VAL A 147 -15.73 -7.55 -1.71
C VAL A 147 -15.28 -6.18 -1.15
N PRO A 148 -14.85 -6.03 0.12
CA PRO A 148 -14.51 -4.70 0.65
C PRO A 148 -13.31 -4.06 -0.07
N ILE A 149 -12.36 -4.87 -0.56
CA ILE A 149 -11.23 -4.38 -1.34
C ILE A 149 -11.71 -3.86 -2.71
N LYS A 150 -12.60 -4.61 -3.36
CA LYS A 150 -13.18 -4.21 -4.65
C LYS A 150 -14.07 -2.97 -4.50
N GLU A 151 -14.85 -2.87 -3.43
CA GLU A 151 -15.66 -1.69 -3.12
C GLU A 151 -14.79 -0.44 -2.95
N ALA A 152 -13.69 -0.54 -2.18
CA ALA A 152 -12.74 0.56 -2.04
C ALA A 152 -12.13 1.00 -3.39
N GLU A 153 -11.80 0.03 -4.26
CA GLU A 153 -11.27 0.34 -5.59
C GLU A 153 -12.33 0.95 -6.53
N ILE A 154 -13.57 0.50 -6.45
CA ILE A 154 -14.70 1.11 -7.18
C ILE A 154 -14.85 2.58 -6.79
N GLU A 155 -14.80 2.90 -5.49
CA GLU A 155 -14.90 4.28 -5.03
C GLU A 155 -13.70 5.13 -5.50
N ARG A 156 -12.48 4.58 -5.49
CA ARG A 156 -11.29 5.25 -6.06
C ARG A 156 -11.47 5.58 -7.54
N LEU A 157 -11.91 4.59 -8.33
CA LEU A 157 -12.10 4.74 -9.78
C LEU A 157 -13.23 5.70 -10.13
N LYS A 158 -14.32 5.72 -9.35
CA LYS A 158 -15.40 6.70 -9.52
C LYS A 158 -14.89 8.13 -9.29
N ALA A 159 -14.14 8.36 -8.20
CA ALA A 159 -13.56 9.66 -7.92
C ALA A 159 -12.61 10.12 -9.04
N GLU A 160 -11.82 9.20 -9.59
CA GLU A 160 -10.95 9.47 -10.73
C GLU A 160 -11.73 9.79 -12.01
N LEU A 161 -12.81 9.05 -12.29
CA LEU A 161 -13.70 9.30 -13.41
C LEU A 161 -14.34 10.69 -13.32
N GLU A 162 -14.85 11.07 -12.14
CA GLU A 162 -15.44 12.39 -11.90
C GLU A 162 -14.44 13.52 -12.16
N ARG A 163 -13.20 13.35 -11.68
CA ARG A 163 -12.10 14.29 -11.93
C ARG A 163 -11.84 14.46 -13.42
N VAL A 164 -11.67 13.36 -14.15
CA VAL A 164 -11.39 13.39 -15.59
C VAL A 164 -12.56 14.00 -16.37
N GLN A 165 -13.81 13.70 -15.99
CA GLN A 165 -14.98 14.31 -16.62
C GLN A 165 -15.04 15.82 -16.38
N LEU A 166 -14.68 16.29 -15.20
CA LEU A 166 -14.59 17.72 -14.89
C LEU A 166 -13.51 18.40 -15.74
N ASP A 167 -12.33 17.79 -15.83
CA ASP A 167 -11.23 18.29 -16.66
C ASP A 167 -11.60 18.33 -18.14
N ASN A 168 -12.23 17.27 -18.66
CA ASN A 168 -12.69 17.22 -20.05
C ASN A 168 -13.73 18.32 -20.33
N ARG A 169 -14.67 18.57 -19.41
CA ARG A 169 -15.63 19.67 -19.54
C ARG A 169 -14.93 21.03 -19.58
N ARG A 170 -13.94 21.24 -18.71
CA ARG A 170 -13.15 22.49 -18.64
C ARG A 170 -12.32 22.72 -19.89
N ILE A 171 -11.62 21.70 -20.37
CA ILE A 171 -10.82 21.79 -21.60
C ILE A 171 -11.72 21.97 -22.82
N GLY A 172 -12.85 21.26 -22.86
CA GLY A 172 -13.84 21.37 -23.92
C GLY A 172 -14.43 22.78 -24.04
N SER A 173 -14.77 23.42 -22.91
CA SER A 173 -15.27 24.81 -22.94
C SER A 173 -14.19 25.81 -23.36
N ALA A 174 -12.96 25.66 -22.88
CA ALA A 174 -11.84 26.50 -23.31
C ALA A 174 -11.55 26.36 -24.81
N LEU A 175 -11.58 25.14 -25.35
CA LEU A 175 -11.40 24.89 -26.77
C LEU A 175 -12.53 25.52 -27.60
N ALA A 176 -13.78 25.41 -27.15
CA ALA A 176 -14.91 26.02 -27.83
C ALA A 176 -14.79 27.56 -27.88
N HIS A 177 -14.36 28.18 -26.78
CA HIS A 177 -14.12 29.61 -26.71
C HIS A 177 -12.99 30.04 -27.67
N SER A 178 -11.84 29.37 -27.59
CA SER A 178 -10.70 29.65 -28.48
C SER A 178 -11.03 29.45 -29.95
N LYS A 179 -11.83 28.43 -30.30
CA LYS A 179 -12.31 28.23 -31.68
C LYS A 179 -13.24 29.36 -32.12
N ALA A 180 -14.14 29.83 -31.25
CA ALA A 180 -15.04 30.94 -31.58
C ALA A 180 -14.25 32.22 -31.86
N GLU A 181 -13.25 32.54 -31.02
CA GLU A 181 -12.32 33.65 -31.24
C GLU A 181 -11.57 33.53 -32.57
N GLN A 182 -10.96 32.37 -32.84
CA GLN A 182 -10.28 32.12 -34.12
C GLN A 182 -11.19 32.27 -35.33
N THR A 183 -12.45 31.85 -35.21
CA THR A 183 -13.43 31.96 -36.29
C THR A 183 -13.81 33.42 -36.53
N ALA A 184 -13.99 34.20 -35.47
CA ALA A 184 -14.25 35.64 -35.55
C ALA A 184 -13.08 36.38 -36.21
N THR A 185 -11.85 36.18 -35.73
CA THR A 185 -10.65 36.80 -36.33
C THR A 185 -10.46 36.38 -37.79
N LYS A 186 -10.76 35.12 -38.14
CA LYS A 186 -10.71 34.66 -39.53
C LYS A 186 -11.72 35.40 -40.41
N LEU A 187 -12.92 35.66 -39.91
CA LEU A 187 -13.94 36.40 -40.65
C LEU A 187 -13.53 37.86 -40.86
N GLU A 188 -13.03 38.53 -39.81
CA GLU A 188 -12.50 39.90 -39.89
C GLU A 188 -11.36 40.01 -40.91
N LEU A 189 -10.44 39.04 -40.92
CA LEU A 189 -9.33 39.01 -41.88
C LEU A 189 -9.83 38.86 -43.33
N LEU A 190 -10.85 38.02 -43.55
CA LEU A 190 -11.43 37.81 -44.88
C LEU A 190 -12.17 39.07 -45.36
N GLU A 191 -12.85 39.78 -44.46
CA GLU A 191 -13.50 41.05 -44.78
C GLU A 191 -12.47 42.10 -45.19
N SER A 192 -11.44 42.31 -44.37
CA SER A 192 -10.34 43.24 -44.69
C SER A 192 -9.60 42.86 -45.98
N TYR A 193 -9.41 41.57 -46.26
CA TYR A 193 -8.81 41.10 -47.50
C TYR A 193 -9.68 41.42 -48.73
N ASN A 194 -10.99 41.23 -48.62
CA ASN A 194 -11.92 41.55 -49.71
C ASN A 194 -11.93 43.06 -49.99
N GLU A 195 -11.98 43.90 -48.94
CA GLU A 195 -11.90 45.36 -49.08
C GLU A 195 -10.59 45.79 -49.75
N PHE A 196 -9.46 45.21 -49.34
CA PHE A 196 -8.17 45.45 -49.97
C PHE A 196 -8.17 45.04 -51.45
N GLN A 197 -8.74 43.88 -51.77
CA GLN A 197 -8.84 43.39 -53.13
C GLN A 197 -9.75 44.27 -54.00
N GLU A 198 -10.86 44.76 -53.45
CA GLU A 198 -11.72 45.75 -54.12
C GLU A 198 -10.97 47.07 -54.39
N GLY A 199 -10.26 47.60 -53.39
CA GLY A 199 -9.42 48.79 -53.56
C GLY A 199 -8.32 48.59 -54.62
N SER A 200 -7.66 47.44 -54.61
CA SER A 200 -6.66 47.08 -55.64
C SER A 200 -7.26 46.97 -57.04
N ASN A 201 -8.45 46.36 -57.15
CA ASN A 201 -9.17 46.29 -58.43
C ASN A 201 -9.53 47.69 -58.93
N ILE A 202 -10.01 48.58 -58.08
CA ILE A 202 -10.29 49.98 -58.44
C ILE A 202 -9.01 50.65 -58.96
N ALA A 203 -7.91 50.59 -58.20
CA ALA A 203 -6.63 51.20 -58.57
C ALA A 203 -6.08 50.67 -59.90
N SER A 204 -6.26 49.37 -60.21
CA SER A 204 -5.83 48.80 -61.49
C SER A 204 -6.65 49.25 -62.71
N HIS A 205 -7.88 49.77 -62.50
CA HIS A 205 -8.76 50.27 -63.56
C HIS A 205 -8.78 51.81 -63.63
N MET A 206 -8.07 52.50 -62.74
CA MET A 206 -7.85 53.94 -62.83
C MET A 206 -6.90 54.24 -63.99
N ALA A 207 -7.22 55.27 -64.78
CA ALA A 207 -6.34 55.74 -65.83
C ALA A 207 -5.03 56.26 -65.19
N VAL A 208 -3.88 56.04 -65.85
CA VAL A 208 -2.57 56.44 -65.33
C VAL A 208 -2.53 57.94 -65.00
N ASP A 209 -3.26 58.75 -65.76
CA ASP A 209 -3.34 60.20 -65.57
C ASP A 209 -4.03 60.60 -64.24
N ASP A 210 -5.04 59.84 -63.78
CA ASP A 210 -5.74 60.12 -62.51
C ASP A 210 -4.93 59.63 -61.28
N MET A 211 -4.05 58.64 -61.48
CA MET A 211 -3.12 58.16 -60.46
C MET A 211 -1.97 59.13 -60.21
N ASP A 212 -1.48 59.79 -61.26
CA ASP A 212 -0.44 60.83 -61.16
C ASP A 212 -0.97 62.08 -60.41
N GLU A 213 -2.23 62.47 -60.63
CA GLU A 213 -2.86 63.61 -59.91
C GLU A 213 -3.07 63.32 -58.41
N LEU A 214 -3.41 62.09 -58.02
CA LEU A 214 -3.52 61.68 -56.62
C LEU A 214 -2.16 61.49 -55.93
N LEU A 215 -1.14 61.07 -56.66
CA LEU A 215 0.24 60.98 -56.15
C LEU A 215 0.81 62.37 -55.87
N ASP A 216 0.59 63.35 -56.74
CA ASP A 216 1.00 64.74 -56.50
C ASP A 216 0.25 65.34 -55.28
N ALA A 217 -1.05 65.11 -55.15
CA ALA A 217 -1.83 65.60 -54.01
C ALA A 217 -1.43 64.95 -52.66
N THR A 218 -0.96 63.70 -52.68
CA THR A 218 -0.48 63.02 -51.46
C THR A 218 0.98 63.35 -51.14
N LEU A 219 1.82 63.62 -52.15
CA LEU A 219 3.18 64.14 -51.93
C LEU A 219 3.15 65.54 -51.30
N ASP A 220 2.24 66.40 -51.73
CA ASP A 220 2.04 67.74 -51.15
C ASP A 220 1.64 67.67 -49.66
N HIS A 221 0.94 66.62 -49.25
CA HIS A 221 0.55 66.41 -47.85
C HIS A 221 1.63 65.77 -46.97
N ILE A 222 2.68 65.20 -47.55
CA ILE A 222 3.83 64.63 -46.81
C ILE A 222 4.95 65.67 -46.64
N HIS A 223 4.95 66.74 -47.46
CA HIS A 223 5.99 67.77 -47.43
C HIS A 223 5.71 68.94 -46.47
N ASP A 224 4.52 69.02 -45.89
CA ASP A 224 4.19 69.91 -44.77
C ASP A 224 4.04 69.09 -43.48
N PRO A 225 4.93 69.27 -42.47
CA PRO A 225 4.88 68.52 -41.22
C PRO A 225 3.72 68.91 -40.29
#